data_AF-A0A9Q0J4J7-F1
#
_entry.id   AF-A0A9Q0J4J7-F1
#
_cell.length_a   1.000
_cell.length_b   1.000
_cell.length_c   1.000
_cell.angle_alpha   90.00
_cell.angle_beta   90.00
_cell.angle_gamma   90.00
#
_symmetry.space_group_name_H-M   'P 1'
#
loop_
_entity.id
_entity.type
_entity.pdbx_description
1 polymer ?
#
loop_
_entity_poly.entity_id
_entity_poly.type
_entity_poly.pdbx_seq_one_letter_code
_entity_poly.pdbx_strand_id
1 'polypeptide(L)'
;MVAESSSSSRATPNYPIKTVVVLVQENRSFDHMVGWLKTLNPEINGVTGSESNPISTSDPHSSLVFFGEHAAYVDPDPGHSIQAIYEQVFGVPWTTESADHSLPPKMNGFAQNAERTQKGMAETVMNGFKPEAVPVYKELAMNFAICDRWFASVPASTQPNRLFVHSATSHGATSNDTKLLIEGFPQKTIFESLDEAGFSFGIYYQYPPSTLFYR
;
A
#
# COMPACT_ATOMS: atom_id res chain seq x y z
N MET A 1 -52.04 3.50 -27.69
CA MET A 1 -51.36 2.21 -27.87
C MET A 1 -49.88 2.52 -28.08
N VAL A 2 -48.90 2.09 -27.30
CA VAL A 2 -48.77 1.51 -25.96
C VAL A 2 -47.46 2.13 -25.43
N ALA A 3 -47.47 2.69 -24.22
CA ALA A 3 -46.24 3.08 -23.54
C ALA A 3 -45.65 1.81 -22.92
N GLU A 4 -44.47 1.40 -23.36
CA GLU A 4 -43.71 0.34 -22.70
C GLU A 4 -42.99 0.93 -21.49
N SER A 5 -43.64 0.90 -20.33
CA SER A 5 -42.95 0.99 -19.05
C SER A 5 -42.44 -0.39 -18.69
N SER A 6 -41.17 -0.68 -18.97
CA SER A 6 -40.49 -1.83 -18.37
C SER A 6 -40.09 -1.46 -16.93
N SER A 7 -40.99 -1.69 -15.98
CA SER A 7 -40.61 -1.77 -14.57
C SER A 7 -39.88 -3.08 -14.34
N SER A 8 -38.62 -3.16 -14.77
CA SER A 8 -37.75 -4.20 -14.26
C SER A 8 -37.47 -3.87 -12.79
N SER A 9 -38.26 -4.43 -11.88
CA SER A 9 -37.87 -4.50 -10.47
C SER A 9 -36.61 -5.35 -10.43
N ARG A 10 -35.43 -4.72 -10.44
CA ARG A 10 -34.17 -5.41 -10.13
C ARG A 10 -34.36 -6.03 -8.76
N ALA A 11 -34.55 -7.35 -8.72
CA ALA A 11 -34.48 -8.09 -7.48
C ALA A 11 -33.15 -7.72 -6.82
N THR A 12 -33.20 -7.09 -5.66
CA THR A 12 -32.00 -6.76 -4.90
C THR A 12 -31.30 -8.08 -4.58
N PRO A 13 -30.09 -8.33 -5.11
CA PRO A 13 -29.44 -9.60 -4.88
C PRO A 13 -29.25 -9.76 -3.37
N ASN A 14 -29.71 -10.89 -2.83
CA ASN A 14 -29.60 -11.14 -1.40
C ASN A 14 -28.18 -11.61 -1.06
N TYR A 15 -27.25 -10.65 -0.96
CA TYR A 15 -25.91 -10.93 -0.44
C TYR A 15 -25.97 -11.14 1.08
N PRO A 16 -25.30 -12.16 1.63
CA PRO A 16 -25.23 -12.34 3.08
C PRO A 16 -24.53 -11.17 3.78
N ILE A 17 -23.60 -10.51 3.09
CA ILE A 17 -22.91 -9.30 3.57
C ILE A 17 -23.77 -8.07 3.29
N LYS A 18 -24.17 -7.36 4.35
CA LYS A 18 -24.98 -6.13 4.27
C LYS A 18 -24.19 -4.85 4.57
N THR A 19 -23.05 -4.99 5.22
CA THR A 19 -22.20 -3.88 5.63
C THR A 19 -20.75 -4.25 5.38
N VAL A 20 -20.02 -3.34 4.74
CA VAL A 20 -18.58 -3.45 4.51
C VAL A 20 -17.92 -2.31 5.26
N VAL A 21 -16.96 -2.65 6.11
CA VAL A 21 -16.12 -1.67 6.82
C VAL A 21 -14.72 -1.75 6.24
N VAL A 22 -14.22 -0.64 5.72
CA VAL A 22 -12.87 -0.54 5.17
C VAL A 22 -12.01 0.27 6.13
N LEU A 23 -11.10 -0.41 6.84
CA LEU A 23 -10.10 0.24 7.68
C LEU A 23 -8.84 0.51 6.85
N VAL A 24 -8.62 1.77 6.49
CA VAL A 24 -7.43 2.19 5.73
C VAL A 24 -6.34 2.59 6.72
N GLN A 25 -5.21 1.90 6.67
CA GLN A 25 -4.03 2.17 7.50
C GLN A 25 -2.91 2.80 6.68
N GLU A 26 -1.79 3.13 7.31
CA GLU A 26 -0.75 3.97 6.72
C GLU A 26 0.66 3.38 6.85
N ASN A 27 1.46 3.56 5.80
CA ASN A 27 2.91 3.40 5.75
C ASN A 27 3.49 2.10 6.34
N ARG A 28 2.92 0.95 5.98
CA ARG A 28 3.44 -0.37 6.37
C ARG A 28 3.36 -1.37 5.22
N SER A 29 4.46 -2.09 4.96
CA SER A 29 4.51 -3.17 3.98
C SER A 29 4.01 -4.49 4.58
N PHE A 30 3.68 -5.45 3.71
CA PHE A 30 3.25 -6.79 4.11
C PHE A 30 4.30 -7.49 4.98
N ASP A 31 5.54 -7.57 4.51
CA ASP A 31 6.62 -8.24 5.23
C ASP A 31 6.94 -7.59 6.58
N HIS A 32 6.78 -6.26 6.67
CA HIS A 32 7.00 -5.52 7.91
C HIS A 32 5.96 -5.87 8.99
N MET A 33 4.68 -6.02 8.65
CA MET A 33 3.62 -6.24 9.64
C MET A 33 3.27 -7.71 9.85
N VAL A 34 3.26 -8.50 8.78
CA VAL A 34 2.68 -9.85 8.79
C VAL A 34 3.56 -10.91 8.11
N GLY A 35 4.73 -10.53 7.59
CA GLY A 35 5.66 -11.48 6.94
C GLY A 35 6.03 -12.65 7.85
N TRP A 36 6.34 -12.38 9.11
CA TRP A 36 6.72 -13.42 10.08
C TRP A 36 5.56 -14.29 10.56
N LEU A 37 4.30 -13.96 10.24
CA LEU A 37 3.16 -14.87 10.50
C LEU A 37 3.28 -16.18 9.71
N LYS A 38 4.14 -16.25 8.70
CA LYS A 38 4.51 -17.50 8.01
C LYS A 38 4.99 -18.60 8.98
N THR A 39 5.61 -18.22 10.10
CA THR A 39 6.05 -19.14 11.15
C THR A 39 4.89 -19.86 11.83
N LEU A 40 3.69 -19.27 11.82
CA LEU A 40 2.46 -19.81 12.39
C LEU A 40 1.58 -20.47 11.33
N ASN A 41 1.53 -19.87 10.13
CA ASN A 41 0.81 -20.41 8.98
C ASN A 41 1.73 -20.43 7.74
N PRO A 42 2.31 -21.59 7.38
CA PRO A 42 3.22 -21.72 6.24
C PRO A 42 2.62 -21.37 4.88
N GLU A 43 1.28 -21.37 4.74
CA GLU A 43 0.57 -20.99 3.51
C GLU A 43 0.71 -19.51 3.19
N ILE A 44 0.99 -18.67 4.20
CA ILE A 44 1.26 -17.24 4.00
C ILE A 44 2.55 -17.08 3.19
N ASN A 45 2.47 -16.33 2.09
CA ASN A 45 3.62 -15.89 1.32
C ASN A 45 4.40 -14.75 2.03
N GLY A 46 4.95 -15.06 3.21
CA GLY A 46 5.78 -14.17 4.01
C GLY A 46 7.27 -14.50 3.98
N VAL A 47 8.01 -13.97 4.94
CA VAL A 47 9.48 -14.04 5.00
C VAL A 47 10.00 -15.30 5.68
N THR A 48 11.27 -15.60 5.40
CA THR A 48 11.99 -16.77 5.94
C THR A 48 13.23 -16.38 6.75
N GLY A 49 13.67 -15.13 6.66
CA GLY A 49 14.94 -14.64 7.20
C GLY A 49 16.13 -14.86 6.27
N SER A 50 15.90 -15.45 5.09
CA SER A 50 16.91 -15.59 4.04
C SER A 50 16.93 -14.41 3.07
N GLU A 51 15.87 -13.59 3.09
CA GLU A 51 15.75 -12.37 2.31
C GLU A 51 16.82 -11.37 2.76
N SER A 52 17.48 -10.72 1.82
CA SER A 52 18.54 -9.74 2.13
C SER A 52 18.64 -8.68 1.06
N ASN A 53 19.22 -7.54 1.43
CA ASN A 53 19.55 -6.45 0.53
C ASN A 53 20.99 -6.00 0.78
N PRO A 54 21.78 -5.69 -0.26
CA PRO A 54 23.08 -5.05 -0.09
C PRO A 54 22.92 -3.60 0.40
N ILE A 55 23.88 -3.14 1.21
CA ILE A 55 23.99 -1.72 1.60
C ILE A 55 24.23 -0.82 0.36
N SER A 56 24.94 -1.33 -0.64
CA SER A 56 25.18 -0.67 -1.93
C SER A 56 24.99 -1.67 -3.06
N THR A 57 24.06 -1.40 -3.97
CA THR A 57 23.75 -2.24 -5.14
C THR A 57 24.81 -2.14 -6.24
N SER A 58 25.63 -1.08 -6.20
CA SER A 58 26.71 -0.83 -7.15
C SER A 58 28.04 -1.50 -6.78
N ASP A 59 28.18 -1.93 -5.52
CA ASP A 59 29.38 -2.60 -5.02
C ASP A 59 29.15 -4.12 -4.97
N PRO A 60 29.85 -4.93 -5.81
CA PRO A 60 29.70 -6.38 -5.81
C PRO A 60 30.20 -7.05 -4.51
N HIS A 61 30.92 -6.33 -3.66
CA HIS A 61 31.39 -6.80 -2.36
C HIS A 61 30.65 -6.15 -1.18
N SER A 62 29.52 -5.49 -1.46
CA SER A 62 28.73 -4.84 -0.41
C SER A 62 28.26 -5.84 0.64
N SER A 63 28.28 -5.41 1.90
CA SER A 63 27.69 -6.18 2.99
C SER A 63 26.18 -6.33 2.78
N LEU A 64 25.67 -7.50 3.12
CA LEU A 64 24.23 -7.80 3.08
C LEU A 64 23.61 -7.53 4.44
N VAL A 65 22.43 -6.91 4.42
CA VAL A 65 21.53 -6.84 5.57
C VAL A 65 20.43 -7.87 5.32
N PHE A 66 20.34 -8.84 6.23
CA PHE A 66 19.30 -9.88 6.19
C PHE A 66 18.04 -9.37 6.87
N PHE A 67 16.89 -9.79 6.36
CA PHE A 67 15.61 -9.41 6.91
C PHE A 67 15.40 -10.06 8.28
N GLY A 68 15.29 -9.24 9.32
CA GLY A 68 15.17 -9.67 10.70
C GLY A 68 13.75 -9.56 11.26
N GLU A 69 13.63 -9.90 12.53
CA GLU A 69 12.38 -9.90 13.30
C GLU A 69 12.41 -8.92 14.49
N HIS A 70 13.19 -7.85 14.35
CA HIS A 70 13.44 -6.84 15.38
C HIS A 70 12.78 -5.49 15.04
N ALA A 71 11.68 -5.49 14.28
CA ALA A 71 11.00 -4.26 13.93
C ALA A 71 10.56 -3.49 15.18
N ALA A 72 10.67 -2.18 15.08
CA ALA A 72 10.34 -1.24 16.14
C ALA A 72 9.68 0.00 15.53
N TYR A 73 9.51 1.04 16.35
CA TYR A 73 9.17 2.36 15.83
C TYR A 73 10.23 2.82 14.83
N VAL A 74 9.78 3.26 13.65
CA VAL A 74 10.64 3.71 12.55
C VAL A 74 10.58 5.23 12.48
N ASP A 75 11.73 5.86 12.74
CA ASP A 75 11.97 7.30 12.58
C ASP A 75 13.45 7.48 12.19
N PRO A 76 13.76 8.21 11.10
CA PRO A 76 12.86 8.94 10.20
C PRO A 76 11.95 8.03 9.36
N ASP A 77 10.90 8.60 8.77
CA ASP A 77 10.00 7.87 7.86
C ASP A 77 10.77 7.40 6.61
N PRO A 78 10.70 6.11 6.23
CA PRO A 78 11.36 5.62 5.03
C PRO A 78 10.83 6.26 3.75
N GLY A 79 11.68 6.35 2.74
CA GLY A 79 11.31 6.88 1.43
C GLY A 79 10.12 6.11 0.82
N HIS A 80 9.04 6.82 0.53
CA HIS A 80 7.82 6.28 -0.07
C HIS A 80 7.30 7.17 -1.22
N SER A 81 8.21 7.93 -1.84
CA SER A 81 7.95 8.61 -3.11
C SER A 81 8.14 7.63 -4.28
N ILE A 82 7.66 8.00 -5.47
CA ILE A 82 7.90 7.21 -6.68
C ILE A 82 9.39 6.98 -6.95
N GLN A 83 10.24 7.98 -6.66
CA GLN A 83 11.69 7.88 -6.83
C GLN A 83 12.32 6.92 -5.82
N ALA A 84 11.88 6.97 -4.56
CA ALA A 84 12.35 6.06 -3.53
C ALA A 84 11.94 4.62 -3.82
N ILE A 85 10.66 4.40 -4.16
CA ILE A 85 10.13 3.07 -4.50
C ILE A 85 10.83 2.51 -5.75
N TYR A 86 11.11 3.36 -6.75
CA TYR A 86 11.87 2.95 -7.92
C TYR A 86 13.26 2.45 -7.54
N GLU A 87 13.99 3.17 -6.68
CA GLU A 87 15.29 2.73 -6.19
C GLU A 87 15.20 1.41 -5.42
N GLN A 88 14.20 1.27 -4.56
CA GLN A 88 13.98 0.05 -3.77
C GLN A 88 13.75 -1.19 -4.66
N VAL A 89 12.95 -1.02 -5.72
CA VAL A 89 12.56 -2.11 -6.64
C VAL A 89 13.67 -2.45 -7.63
N PHE A 90 14.32 -1.45 -8.23
CA PHE A 90 15.28 -1.66 -9.32
C PHE A 90 16.75 -1.64 -8.86
N GLY A 91 17.00 -1.19 -7.63
CA GLY A 91 18.34 -1.07 -7.08
C GLY A 91 19.15 0.09 -7.66
N VAL A 92 18.53 0.99 -8.43
CA VAL A 92 19.20 2.18 -8.99
C VAL A 92 18.34 3.43 -8.78
N PRO A 93 18.94 4.61 -8.58
CA PRO A 93 18.18 5.83 -8.38
C PRO A 93 17.33 6.15 -9.60
N TRP A 94 16.14 6.71 -9.37
CA TRP A 94 15.30 7.17 -10.47
C TRP A 94 15.95 8.35 -11.20
N THR A 95 16.11 8.22 -12.51
CA THR A 95 16.43 9.29 -13.46
C THR A 95 15.59 9.10 -14.73
N THR A 96 15.51 10.11 -15.59
CA THR A 96 14.87 9.96 -16.91
C THR A 96 15.51 8.81 -17.69
N GLU A 97 16.84 8.75 -17.71
CA GLU A 97 17.60 7.69 -18.37
C GLU A 97 17.29 6.30 -17.79
N SER A 98 17.29 6.15 -16.46
CA SER A 98 17.00 4.85 -15.85
C SER A 98 15.56 4.41 -16.12
N ALA A 99 14.61 5.35 -16.09
CA ALA A 99 13.20 5.10 -16.34
C ALA A 99 12.89 4.76 -17.80
N ASP A 100 13.70 5.25 -18.74
CA ASP A 100 13.60 4.93 -20.17
C ASP A 100 14.10 3.50 -20.49
N HIS A 101 14.81 2.86 -19.56
CA HIS A 101 15.28 1.49 -19.68
C HIS A 101 14.37 0.49 -18.95
N SER A 102 14.08 -0.65 -19.59
CA SER A 102 13.40 -1.78 -18.93
C SER A 102 14.39 -2.54 -18.04
N LEU A 103 14.56 -2.05 -16.81
CA LEU A 103 15.40 -2.71 -15.80
C LEU A 103 14.65 -3.89 -15.15
N PRO A 104 15.33 -4.98 -14.79
CA PRO A 104 14.72 -6.05 -14.02
C PRO A 104 14.43 -5.58 -12.58
N PRO A 105 13.24 -5.85 -12.00
CA PRO A 105 12.89 -5.48 -10.63
C PRO A 105 13.58 -6.44 -9.64
N LYS A 106 14.81 -6.12 -9.24
CA LYS A 106 15.66 -6.97 -8.39
C LYS A 106 15.25 -6.99 -6.91
N MET A 107 14.42 -6.05 -6.47
CA MET A 107 13.98 -5.91 -5.07
C MET A 107 15.15 -5.79 -4.08
N ASN A 108 16.25 -5.16 -4.50
CA ASN A 108 17.51 -5.16 -3.76
C ASN A 108 18.00 -3.77 -3.33
N GLY A 109 17.16 -2.73 -3.48
CA GLY A 109 17.52 -1.34 -3.16
C GLY A 109 16.97 -0.81 -1.84
N PHE A 110 16.27 -1.61 -1.03
CA PHE A 110 15.64 -1.16 0.21
C PHE A 110 16.66 -0.68 1.24
N ALA A 111 17.70 -1.48 1.50
CA ALA A 111 18.77 -1.11 2.42
C ALA A 111 19.55 0.12 1.92
N GLN A 112 19.93 0.15 0.64
CA GLN A 112 20.61 1.30 0.03
C GLN A 112 19.81 2.59 0.14
N ASN A 113 18.51 2.55 -0.21
CA ASN A 113 17.66 3.72 -0.16
C ASN A 113 17.52 4.25 1.28
N ALA A 114 17.40 3.37 2.27
CA ALA A 114 17.35 3.76 3.67
C ALA A 114 18.67 4.39 4.18
N GLU A 115 19.83 3.83 3.82
CA GLU A 115 21.14 4.40 4.19
C GLU A 115 21.36 5.82 3.66
N ARG A 116 20.73 6.15 2.52
CA ARG A 116 20.75 7.51 1.96
C ARG A 116 19.87 8.48 2.73
N THR A 117 18.79 8.00 3.34
CA THR A 117 17.94 8.80 4.23
C THR A 117 18.67 9.07 5.54
N GLN A 118 19.19 8.02 6.18
CA GLN A 118 19.98 8.13 7.40
C GLN A 118 20.94 6.94 7.53
N LYS A 119 22.19 7.22 7.86
CA LYS A 119 23.20 6.17 8.10
C LYS A 119 22.73 5.21 9.20
N GLY A 120 22.79 3.91 8.93
CA GLY A 120 22.35 2.84 9.83
C GLY A 120 20.87 2.49 9.74
N MET A 121 20.10 3.21 8.91
CA MET A 121 18.67 2.96 8.75
C MET A 121 18.37 1.69 7.95
N ALA A 122 19.34 1.08 7.25
CA ALA A 122 19.15 -0.22 6.62
C ALA A 122 18.70 -1.28 7.63
N GLU A 123 19.31 -1.31 8.81
CA GLU A 123 18.91 -2.22 9.89
C GLU A 123 17.47 -1.93 10.35
N THR A 124 17.03 -0.68 10.36
CA THR A 124 15.66 -0.33 10.75
C THR A 124 14.63 -0.82 9.72
N VAL A 125 14.88 -0.66 8.42
CA VAL A 125 13.90 -1.00 7.37
C VAL A 125 13.90 -2.49 7.00
N MET A 126 15.02 -3.19 7.21
CA MET A 126 15.15 -4.62 6.92
C MET A 126 14.69 -5.48 8.10
N ASN A 127 13.59 -5.09 8.75
CA ASN A 127 13.03 -5.82 9.88
C ASN A 127 11.50 -5.87 9.83
N GLY A 128 10.94 -7.01 10.20
CA GLY A 128 9.51 -7.24 10.39
C GLY A 128 9.14 -7.47 11.85
N PHE A 129 7.86 -7.30 12.20
CA PHE A 129 7.36 -7.62 13.53
C PHE A 129 7.18 -9.12 13.71
N LYS A 130 7.60 -9.64 14.87
CA LYS A 130 7.21 -10.99 15.31
C LYS A 130 5.71 -11.08 15.53
N PRO A 131 5.10 -12.27 15.41
CA PRO A 131 3.68 -12.46 15.68
C PRO A 131 3.21 -11.90 17.03
N GLU A 132 4.06 -11.97 18.06
CA GLU A 132 3.75 -11.51 19.43
C GLU A 132 3.71 -9.98 19.54
N ALA A 133 4.41 -9.27 18.66
CA ALA A 133 4.44 -7.80 18.63
C ALA A 133 3.23 -7.19 17.90
N VAL A 134 2.51 -8.00 17.11
CA VAL A 134 1.32 -7.59 16.35
C VAL A 134 0.12 -8.51 16.67
N PRO A 135 -0.27 -8.66 17.95
CA PRO A 135 -1.21 -9.69 18.38
C PRO A 135 -2.57 -9.59 17.68
N VAL A 136 -3.05 -8.37 17.37
CA VAL A 136 -4.32 -8.18 16.65
C VAL A 136 -4.23 -8.71 15.21
N TYR A 137 -3.15 -8.41 14.50
CA TYR A 137 -2.95 -8.92 13.13
C TYR A 137 -2.76 -10.42 13.11
N LYS A 138 -2.03 -10.96 14.09
CA LYS A 138 -1.88 -12.40 14.28
C LYS A 138 -3.26 -13.07 14.39
N GLU A 139 -4.11 -12.61 15.31
CA GLU A 139 -5.44 -13.21 15.49
C GLU A 139 -6.32 -13.08 14.23
N LEU A 140 -6.28 -11.93 13.55
CA LEU A 140 -7.03 -11.74 12.31
C LEU A 140 -6.55 -12.69 11.20
N ALA A 141 -5.24 -12.81 10.98
CA ALA A 141 -4.68 -13.65 9.93
C ALA A 141 -4.89 -15.16 10.20
N MET A 142 -4.97 -15.58 11.47
CA MET A 142 -5.19 -17.00 11.81
C MET A 142 -6.66 -17.41 11.78
N ASN A 143 -7.60 -16.47 11.90
CA ASN A 143 -9.02 -16.77 11.99
C ASN A 143 -9.84 -16.25 10.79
N PHE A 144 -9.24 -15.43 9.91
CA PHE A 144 -9.88 -14.85 8.73
C PHE A 144 -8.99 -14.93 7.50
N ALA A 145 -9.54 -14.53 6.35
CA ALA A 145 -8.79 -14.50 5.10
C ALA A 145 -7.72 -13.40 5.11
N ILE A 146 -6.54 -13.73 4.56
CA ILE A 146 -5.46 -12.80 4.29
C ILE A 146 -5.18 -12.77 2.79
N CYS A 147 -4.97 -11.58 2.24
CA CYS A 147 -4.52 -11.41 0.86
C CYS A 147 -3.00 -11.15 0.87
N ASP A 148 -2.19 -12.18 0.64
CA ASP A 148 -0.72 -12.11 0.64
C ASP A 148 -0.09 -11.73 -0.71
N ARG A 149 -0.94 -11.30 -1.65
CA ARG A 149 -0.57 -10.70 -2.95
C ARG A 149 -1.44 -9.48 -3.26
N TRP A 150 -1.71 -8.66 -2.25
CA TRP A 150 -2.42 -7.39 -2.38
C TRP A 150 -1.43 -6.22 -2.48
N PHE A 151 -1.37 -5.57 -3.65
CA PHE A 151 -0.42 -4.50 -3.92
C PHE A 151 -1.08 -3.13 -3.94
N ALA A 152 -0.31 -2.08 -3.65
CA ALA A 152 -0.73 -0.71 -3.91
C ALA A 152 -1.06 -0.52 -5.40
N SER A 153 -2.06 0.30 -5.70
CA SER A 153 -2.50 0.52 -7.08
C SER A 153 -1.45 1.25 -7.93
N VAL A 154 -0.62 2.08 -7.29
CA VAL A 154 0.49 2.79 -7.92
C VAL A 154 1.69 2.86 -6.96
N PRO A 155 2.94 2.71 -7.45
CA PRO A 155 4.15 2.87 -6.64
C PRO A 155 4.41 4.36 -6.33
N ALA A 156 3.55 4.96 -5.53
CA ALA A 156 3.60 6.36 -5.15
C ALA A 156 3.18 6.55 -3.69
N SER A 157 3.28 7.79 -3.22
CA SER A 157 2.98 8.17 -1.84
C SER A 157 1.49 7.99 -1.48
N THR A 158 1.15 8.40 -0.25
CA THR A 158 -0.18 8.21 0.35
C THR A 158 -1.33 8.71 -0.51
N GLN A 159 -1.28 9.95 -1.01
CA GLN A 159 -2.44 10.57 -1.65
C GLN A 159 -2.88 9.89 -2.94
N PRO A 160 -1.99 9.57 -3.90
CA PRO A 160 -2.37 8.78 -5.07
C PRO A 160 -3.09 7.46 -4.73
N ASN A 161 -2.60 6.71 -3.75
CA ASN A 161 -3.22 5.44 -3.36
C ASN A 161 -4.55 5.63 -2.60
N ARG A 162 -4.69 6.70 -1.80
CA ARG A 162 -5.99 7.07 -1.20
C ARG A 162 -7.02 7.44 -2.27
N LEU A 163 -6.60 8.09 -3.36
CA LEU A 163 -7.49 8.36 -4.49
C LEU A 163 -7.96 7.05 -5.15
N PHE A 164 -7.06 6.08 -5.36
CA PHE A 164 -7.45 4.76 -5.88
C PHE A 164 -8.47 4.05 -4.99
N VAL A 165 -8.33 4.13 -3.66
CA VAL A 165 -9.30 3.51 -2.72
C VAL A 165 -10.72 4.03 -2.93
N HIS A 166 -10.91 5.33 -3.19
CA HIS A 166 -12.27 5.87 -3.34
C HIS A 166 -12.76 5.95 -4.79
N SER A 167 -11.87 6.08 -5.79
CA SER A 167 -12.28 6.37 -7.17
C SER A 167 -11.67 5.44 -8.22
N ALA A 168 -10.94 4.38 -7.81
CA ALA A 168 -10.26 3.44 -8.72
C ALA A 168 -9.26 4.09 -9.70
N THR A 169 -8.88 5.36 -9.47
CA THR A 169 -7.88 6.12 -10.21
C THR A 169 -7.30 7.22 -9.33
N SER A 170 -6.04 7.60 -9.57
CA SER A 170 -5.42 8.79 -8.99
C SER A 170 -5.58 10.06 -9.83
N HIS A 171 -6.25 9.97 -10.99
CA HIS A 171 -6.38 11.08 -11.95
C HIS A 171 -5.03 11.71 -12.33
N GLY A 172 -4.01 10.86 -12.47
CA GLY A 172 -2.66 11.29 -12.83
C GLY A 172 -1.82 11.83 -11.67
N ALA A 173 -2.34 11.90 -10.44
CA ALA A 173 -1.53 12.25 -9.29
C ALA A 173 -0.47 11.17 -9.02
N THR A 174 0.78 11.60 -8.83
CA THR A 174 1.96 10.75 -8.59
C THR A 174 2.67 11.07 -7.26
N SER A 175 2.21 12.08 -6.53
CA SER A 175 2.80 12.52 -5.25
C SER A 175 1.75 13.19 -4.36
N ASN A 176 2.16 13.57 -3.14
CA ASN A 176 1.34 14.36 -2.21
C ASN A 176 1.38 15.85 -2.58
N ASP A 177 0.77 16.23 -3.71
CA ASP A 177 0.75 17.63 -4.19
C ASP A 177 -0.39 18.44 -3.54
N THR A 178 -0.03 19.37 -2.65
CA THR A 178 -0.98 20.24 -1.95
C THR A 178 -1.83 21.09 -2.89
N LYS A 179 -1.25 21.57 -4.01
CA LYS A 179 -1.98 22.43 -4.95
C LYS A 179 -3.07 21.62 -5.65
N LEU A 180 -2.76 20.41 -6.13
CA LEU A 180 -3.75 19.53 -6.74
C LEU A 180 -4.86 19.14 -5.76
N LEU A 181 -4.53 18.88 -4.49
CA LEU A 181 -5.53 18.60 -3.46
C LEU A 181 -6.48 19.78 -3.22
N ILE A 182 -5.96 21.02 -3.27
CA ILE A 182 -6.77 22.24 -3.12
C ILE A 182 -7.62 22.49 -4.36
N GLU A 183 -7.09 22.26 -5.56
CA GLU A 183 -7.84 22.40 -6.82
C GLU A 183 -8.98 21.39 -6.91
N GLY A 184 -8.75 20.20 -6.36
CA GLY A 184 -9.71 19.11 -6.30
C GLY A 184 -9.61 18.16 -7.49
N PHE A 185 -10.25 17.01 -7.33
CA PHE A 185 -10.16 15.87 -8.23
C PHE A 185 -11.55 15.58 -8.83
N PRO A 186 -11.70 15.56 -10.17
CA PRO A 186 -13.02 15.52 -10.81
C PRO A 186 -13.60 14.11 -10.96
N GLN A 187 -12.86 13.07 -10.55
CA GLN A 187 -13.32 11.70 -10.71
C GLN A 187 -14.40 11.33 -9.68
N LYS A 188 -15.41 10.63 -10.17
CA LYS A 188 -16.47 10.05 -9.36
C LYS A 188 -15.92 9.03 -8.36
N THR A 189 -16.45 9.07 -7.15
CA THR A 189 -16.12 8.17 -6.05
C THR A 189 -17.11 7.01 -5.93
N ILE A 190 -16.70 5.99 -5.17
CA ILE A 190 -17.58 4.90 -4.73
C ILE A 190 -18.74 5.43 -3.89
N PHE A 191 -18.54 6.53 -3.14
CA PHE A 191 -19.58 7.10 -2.28
C PHE A 191 -20.72 7.73 -3.08
N GLU A 192 -20.40 8.47 -4.14
CA GLU A 192 -21.41 8.95 -5.09
C GLU A 192 -22.12 7.79 -5.78
N SER A 193 -21.38 6.73 -6.14
CA SER A 193 -21.98 5.53 -6.73
C SER A 193 -22.91 4.79 -5.76
N LEU A 194 -22.61 4.79 -4.46
CA LEU A 194 -23.46 4.23 -3.41
C LEU A 194 -24.73 5.08 -3.22
N ASP A 195 -24.59 6.41 -3.16
CA ASP A 195 -25.70 7.35 -3.00
C ASP A 195 -26.70 7.24 -4.16
N GLU A 196 -26.21 7.30 -5.40
CA GLU A 196 -27.05 7.15 -6.60
C GLU A 196 -27.78 5.80 -6.66
N ALA A 197 -27.18 4.75 -6.10
CA ALA A 197 -27.76 3.43 -6.00
C ALA A 197 -28.69 3.25 -4.77
N GLY A 198 -28.87 4.29 -3.95
CA GLY A 198 -29.73 4.28 -2.77
C GLY A 198 -29.15 3.54 -1.56
N PHE A 199 -27.82 3.37 -1.50
CA PHE A 199 -27.12 2.74 -0.39
C PHE A 199 -26.56 3.79 0.59
N SER A 200 -26.68 3.51 1.88
CA SER A 200 -26.06 4.32 2.93
C SER A 200 -24.57 4.06 3.04
N PHE A 201 -23.79 5.11 3.31
CA PHE A 201 -22.38 5.01 3.69
C PHE A 201 -22.03 5.98 4.81
N GLY A 202 -20.90 5.75 5.47
CA GLY A 202 -20.34 6.64 6.48
C GLY A 202 -18.83 6.75 6.30
N ILE A 203 -18.28 7.95 6.52
CA ILE A 203 -16.86 8.24 6.44
C ILE A 203 -16.40 8.66 7.83
N TYR A 204 -15.59 7.82 8.46
CA TYR A 204 -15.04 8.05 9.80
C TYR A 204 -13.56 8.36 9.67
N TYR A 205 -13.10 9.46 10.28
CA TYR A 205 -11.75 9.98 10.09
C TYR A 205 -11.20 10.63 11.34
N GLN A 206 -9.88 10.64 11.48
CA GLN A 206 -9.16 11.38 12.54
C GLN A 206 -8.59 12.72 12.04
N TYR A 207 -8.19 12.78 10.77
CA TYR A 207 -7.72 13.98 10.06
C TYR A 207 -8.66 14.28 8.88
N PRO A 208 -8.70 15.52 8.36
CA PRO A 208 -9.63 15.90 7.28
C PRO A 208 -9.71 14.82 6.19
N PRO A 209 -10.93 14.31 5.89
CA PRO A 209 -11.04 13.11 5.11
C PRO A 209 -10.65 13.40 3.66
N SER A 210 -9.91 12.49 3.04
CA SER A 210 -9.45 12.65 1.65
C SER A 210 -10.61 12.77 0.65
N THR A 211 -11.82 12.39 1.07
CA THR A 211 -13.08 12.57 0.33
C THR A 211 -13.49 14.02 0.13
N LEU A 212 -12.91 14.98 0.86
CA LEU A 212 -13.14 16.42 0.63
C LEU A 212 -12.32 16.98 -0.53
N PHE A 213 -11.40 16.20 -1.10
CA PHE A 213 -10.60 16.62 -2.25
C PHE A 213 -11.27 16.32 -3.59
N TYR A 214 -12.46 15.72 -3.63
CA TYR A 214 -13.22 15.50 -4.86
C TYR A 214 -14.13 16.69 -5.15
N ARG A 215 -14.33 17.02 -6.44
CA ARG A 215 -15.14 18.16 -6.90
C ARG A 215 -15.96 17.86 -8.14
#